data_AF-A0A501W9C2-F1
#
_entry.id   AF-A0A501W9C2-F1
#
_cell.length_a   1.000
_cell.length_b   1.000
_cell.length_c   1.000
_cell.angle_alpha   90.00
_cell.angle_beta   90.00
_cell.angle_gamma   90.00
#
_symmetry.space_group_name_H-M   'P 1'
#
loop_
_entity.id
_entity.type
_entity.pdbx_description
1 polymer ?
#
loop_
_entity_poly.entity_id
_entity_poly.type
_entity_poly.pdbx_seq_one_letter_code
_entity_poly.pdbx_strand_id
1 'polypeptide(L)'
;MEYKVVERSLFARIARLVLKSSNVAMVLGKTIHLSGVSREAFLKDEGWVAHELCHIRQFREHGFFRFLWLYLQESWRVGYYNNKYEVEARLEGMKHRRHLNPSRKAASAITPTEAPLPIDTKKVE
;
A
#
# COMPACT_ATOMS: atom_id res chain seq x y z
N MET A 1 10.25 14.50 -6.26
CA MET A 1 8.95 14.61 -6.95
C MET A 1 8.01 15.30 -5.99
N GLU A 2 7.51 16.49 -6.31
CA GLU A 2 6.69 17.29 -5.39
C GLU A 2 5.23 16.84 -5.48
N TYR A 3 4.67 16.33 -4.38
CA TYR A 3 3.28 15.89 -4.29
C TYR A 3 2.60 16.53 -3.08
N LYS A 4 1.30 16.82 -3.21
CA LYS A 4 0.51 17.44 -2.14
C LYS A 4 -0.47 16.42 -1.57
N VAL A 5 -0.50 16.26 -0.25
CA VAL A 5 -1.49 15.39 0.40
C VAL A 5 -2.58 16.27 0.99
N VAL A 6 -3.84 16.01 0.62
CA VAL A 6 -5.02 16.73 1.08
C VAL A 6 -5.97 15.75 1.75
N GLU A 7 -6.23 15.96 3.03
CA GLU A 7 -7.18 15.16 3.80
C GLU A 7 -8.61 15.65 3.60
N ARG A 8 -9.60 14.77 3.80
CA ARG A 8 -11.04 15.07 3.80
C ARG A 8 -11.56 15.69 2.50
N SER A 9 -10.96 15.36 1.37
CA SER A 9 -11.40 15.88 0.08
C SER A 9 -12.77 15.30 -0.34
N LEU A 10 -13.61 16.14 -0.93
CA LEU A 10 -14.91 15.73 -1.49
C LEU A 10 -14.76 14.61 -2.53
N PHE A 11 -13.72 14.66 -3.36
CA PHE A 11 -13.44 13.62 -4.35
C PHE A 11 -13.14 12.26 -3.69
N ALA A 12 -12.32 12.27 -2.64
CA ALA A 12 -12.02 11.05 -1.89
C ALA A 12 -13.22 10.54 -1.08
N ARG A 13 -14.19 11.41 -0.72
CA ARG A 13 -15.47 10.98 -0.14
C ARG A 13 -16.36 10.26 -1.16
N ILE A 14 -16.44 10.76 -2.39
CA ILE A 14 -17.16 10.09 -3.47
C ILE A 14 -16.50 8.74 -3.78
N ALA A 15 -15.18 8.70 -3.90
CA ALA A 15 -14.42 7.47 -4.09
C ALA A 15 -14.69 6.44 -2.98
N ARG A 16 -14.82 6.88 -1.73
CA ARG A 16 -15.20 6.04 -0.59
C ARG A 16 -16.55 5.35 -0.76
N LEU A 17 -17.53 6.07 -1.30
CA LEU A 17 -18.86 5.52 -1.56
C LEU A 17 -18.83 4.50 -2.70
N VAL A 18 -18.03 4.75 -3.73
CA VAL A 18 -17.89 3.88 -4.90
C VAL A 18 -17.12 2.59 -4.55
N LEU A 19 -16.01 2.71 -3.81
CA LEU A 19 -15.15 1.58 -3.44
C LEU A 19 -15.65 0.82 -2.22
N LYS A 20 -16.67 1.33 -1.50
CA LYS A 20 -17.21 0.78 -0.24
C LYS A 20 -16.13 0.48 0.83
N SER A 21 -14.98 1.16 0.76
CA SER A 21 -13.89 1.02 1.71
C SER A 21 -13.91 2.16 2.74
N SER A 22 -13.55 1.90 3.99
CA SER A 22 -13.48 2.94 5.04
C SER A 22 -12.34 3.93 4.81
N ASN A 23 -11.24 3.44 4.22
CA ASN A 23 -10.01 4.20 3.98
C ASN A 23 -9.73 4.20 2.48
N VAL A 24 -9.62 5.39 1.91
CA VAL A 24 -9.37 5.59 0.48
C VAL A 24 -8.33 6.69 0.29
N ALA A 25 -7.36 6.40 -0.56
CA ALA A 25 -6.47 7.38 -1.16
C ALA A 25 -6.77 7.44 -2.66
N MET A 26 -6.74 8.64 -3.23
CA MET A 26 -6.97 8.86 -4.64
C MET A 26 -5.99 9.91 -5.15
N VAL A 27 -5.31 9.61 -6.24
CA VAL A 27 -4.46 10.59 -6.92
C VAL A 27 -5.25 11.35 -7.97
N LEU A 28 -5.13 12.67 -7.95
CA LEU A 28 -5.54 13.56 -9.05
C LEU A 28 -4.33 14.40 -9.46
N GLY A 29 -3.67 13.99 -10.54
CA GLY A 29 -2.48 14.67 -11.07
C GLY A 29 -1.28 14.52 -10.14
N LYS A 30 -0.99 15.57 -9.35
CA LYS A 30 0.09 15.61 -8.35
C LYS A 30 -0.41 15.65 -6.90
N THR A 31 -1.73 15.59 -6.72
CA THR A 31 -2.37 15.71 -5.41
C THR A 31 -2.95 14.38 -4.99
N ILE A 32 -2.60 13.93 -3.79
CA ILE A 32 -3.14 12.73 -3.15
C ILE A 32 -4.27 13.19 -2.23
N HIS A 33 -5.47 12.73 -2.49
CA HIS A 33 -6.67 13.01 -1.73
C HIS A 33 -6.99 11.84 -0.81
N LEU A 34 -6.93 12.06 0.50
CA LEU A 34 -7.21 11.06 1.51
C LEU A 34 -8.62 11.21 2.08
N SER A 35 -9.28 10.07 2.33
CA SER A 35 -10.60 9.99 2.99
C SER A 35 -10.61 8.81 3.95
N GLY A 36 -10.93 9.08 5.22
CA GLY A 36 -10.96 8.07 6.28
C GLY A 36 -9.62 7.76 6.93
N VAL A 37 -8.50 8.26 6.39
CA VAL A 37 -7.14 8.06 6.92
C VAL A 37 -6.42 9.39 7.10
N SER A 38 -5.59 9.52 8.15
CA SER A 38 -4.71 10.67 8.34
C SER A 38 -3.46 10.56 7.48
N ARG A 39 -2.83 11.70 7.19
CA ARG A 39 -1.57 11.75 6.47
C ARG A 39 -0.47 10.96 7.17
N GLU A 40 -0.37 11.00 8.51
CA GLU A 40 0.68 10.23 9.20
C GLU A 40 0.47 8.73 9.05
N ALA A 41 -0.78 8.25 9.16
CA ALA A 41 -1.10 6.84 8.98
C ALA A 41 -0.82 6.37 7.55
N PHE A 42 -1.13 7.20 6.55
CA PHE A 42 -0.80 6.95 5.15
C PHE A 42 0.71 6.89 4.93
N LEU A 43 1.48 7.87 5.44
CA LEU A 43 2.93 7.93 5.27
C LEU A 43 3.67 6.80 5.98
N LYS A 44 3.08 6.22 7.03
CA LYS A 44 3.64 5.05 7.73
C LYS A 44 3.55 3.77 6.90
N ASP A 45 2.62 3.69 5.96
CA ASP A 45 2.49 2.56 5.04
C ASP A 45 3.23 2.86 3.72
N GLU A 46 4.53 2.58 3.71
CA GLU A 46 5.40 2.78 2.55
C GLU A 46 4.89 2.07 1.28
N GLY A 47 4.23 0.91 1.43
CA GLY A 47 3.64 0.19 0.30
C GLY A 47 2.47 0.94 -0.30
N TRP A 48 1.63 1.53 0.55
CA TRP A 48 0.53 2.39 0.11
C TRP A 48 1.04 3.69 -0.51
N VAL A 49 2.04 4.33 0.07
CA VAL A 49 2.67 5.53 -0.52
C VAL A 49 3.25 5.23 -1.90
N ALA A 50 3.95 4.11 -2.06
CA ALA A 50 4.51 3.70 -3.35
C ALA A 50 3.42 3.43 -4.40
N HIS A 51 2.28 2.87 -3.99
CA HIS A 51 1.11 2.70 -4.86
C HIS A 51 0.60 4.05 -5.40
N GLU A 52 0.36 5.03 -4.52
CA GLU A 52 -0.09 6.36 -4.95
C GLU A 52 0.97 7.10 -5.79
N LEU A 53 2.26 6.95 -5.46
CA LEU A 53 3.35 7.53 -6.26
C LEU A 53 3.39 6.97 -7.68
N CYS A 54 3.07 5.68 -7.86
CA CYS A 54 2.92 5.07 -9.18
C CYS A 54 1.83 5.79 -9.98
N HIS A 55 0.67 6.08 -9.39
CA HIS A 55 -0.37 6.85 -10.05
C HIS A 55 0.06 8.26 -10.40
N ILE A 56 0.79 8.98 -9.53
CA ILE A 56 1.34 10.31 -9.85
C ILE A 56 2.27 10.22 -11.08
N ARG A 57 3.10 9.18 -11.15
CA ARG A 57 3.96 8.94 -12.32
C ARG A 57 3.13 8.67 -13.58
N GLN A 58 2.13 7.81 -13.52
CA GLN A 58 1.24 7.51 -14.64
C GLN A 58 0.51 8.77 -15.13
N PHE A 59 0.01 9.59 -14.21
CA PHE A 59 -0.58 10.91 -14.49
C PHE A 59 0.41 11.86 -15.17
N ARG A 60 1.68 11.85 -14.77
CA ARG A 60 2.73 12.66 -15.39
C ARG A 60 3.10 12.17 -16.80
N GLU A 61 3.12 10.86 -17.01
CA GLU A 61 3.44 10.25 -18.30
C GLU A 61 2.31 10.39 -19.33
N HIS A 62 1.06 10.22 -18.90
CA HIS A 62 -0.10 10.25 -19.81
C HIS A 62 -0.81 11.61 -19.84
N GLY A 63 -0.61 12.46 -18.84
CA GLY A 63 -1.33 13.73 -18.67
C GLY A 63 -2.66 13.56 -17.93
N PHE A 64 -3.14 14.65 -17.30
CA PHE A 64 -4.25 14.63 -16.34
C PHE A 64 -5.54 14.02 -16.87
N PHE A 65 -6.14 14.63 -17.91
CA PHE A 65 -7.44 14.19 -18.43
C PHE A 65 -7.34 12.90 -19.23
N ARG A 66 -6.24 12.72 -19.97
CA ARG A 66 -6.00 11.53 -20.77
C ARG A 66 -5.86 10.29 -19.90
N PHE A 67 -5.13 10.38 -18.78
CA PHE A 67 -5.00 9.26 -17.86
C PHE A 67 -6.35 8.88 -17.23
N LEU A 68 -7.12 9.85 -16.74
CA LEU A 68 -8.46 9.58 -16.19
C LEU A 68 -9.37 8.86 -17.19
N TRP A 69 -9.36 9.30 -18.45
CA TRP A 69 -10.13 8.65 -19.50
C TRP A 69 -9.65 7.22 -19.77
N LEU A 70 -8.34 7.01 -19.95
CA LEU A 70 -7.77 5.68 -20.18
C LEU A 70 -8.05 4.74 -19.01
N TYR A 71 -7.91 5.24 -17.79
CA TYR A 71 -8.16 4.49 -16.57
C TYR A 71 -9.63 4.09 -16.45
N LEU A 72 -10.57 5.01 -16.71
CA LEU A 72 -12.00 4.73 -16.66
C LEU A 72 -12.42 3.76 -17.76
N GLN A 73 -11.92 3.96 -18.98
CA GLN A 73 -12.19 3.09 -20.13
C GLN A 73 -11.68 1.65 -19.87
N GLU A 74 -10.46 1.51 -19.35
CA GLU A 74 -9.89 0.20 -19.00
C GLU A 74 -10.70 -0.44 -17.85
N SER A 75 -11.03 0.34 -16.81
CA SER A 75 -11.83 -0.15 -15.68
C SER A 75 -13.23 -0.58 -16.11
N TRP A 76 -13.84 0.08 -17.09
CA TRP A 76 -15.13 -0.35 -17.64
C TRP A 76 -15.02 -1.63 -18.47
N ARG A 77 -13.90 -1.82 -19.17
CA ARG A 77 -13.66 -2.99 -20.04
C ARG A 77 -13.29 -4.26 -19.27
N VAL A 78 -12.38 -4.16 -18.29
CA VAL A 78 -11.81 -5.31 -17.55
C VAL A 78 -12.09 -5.29 -16.04
N GLY A 79 -12.70 -4.21 -15.53
CA GLY A 79 -12.94 -4.02 -14.10
C GLY A 79 -11.78 -3.32 -13.38
N TYR A 80 -12.09 -2.76 -12.20
CA TYR A 80 -11.11 -2.06 -11.35
C TYR A 80 -9.91 -2.93 -10.97
N TYR A 81 -10.15 -4.16 -10.48
CA TYR A 81 -9.08 -5.02 -9.97
C TYR A 81 -8.08 -5.48 -11.04
N ASN A 82 -8.56 -5.63 -12.27
CA ASN A 82 -7.80 -6.13 -13.41
C ASN A 82 -7.27 -5.02 -14.32
N ASN A 83 -7.49 -3.75 -13.93
CA ASN A 83 -6.94 -2.61 -14.64
C ASN A 83 -5.40 -2.67 -14.56
N LYS A 84 -4.73 -2.61 -15.71
CA LYS A 84 -3.27 -2.66 -15.80
C LYS A 84 -2.58 -1.60 -14.94
N TYR A 85 -3.19 -0.42 -14.80
CA TYR A 85 -2.64 0.68 -14.01
C TYR A 85 -2.69 0.37 -12.51
N GLU A 86 -3.75 -0.28 -12.04
CA GLU A 86 -3.90 -0.76 -10.65
C GLU A 86 -2.94 -1.90 -10.35
N VAL A 87 -2.76 -2.81 -11.31
CA VAL A 87 -1.83 -3.94 -11.18
C VAL A 87 -0.39 -3.44 -11.05
N GLU A 88 0.00 -2.48 -11.88
CA GLU A 88 1.32 -1.83 -11.82
C GLU A 88 1.54 -1.14 -10.46
N ALA A 89 0.58 -0.33 -10.02
CA ALA A 89 0.67 0.36 -8.74
C ALA A 89 0.74 -0.61 -7.56
N ARG A 90 0.02 -1.74 -7.62
CA ARG A 90 0.07 -2.81 -6.61
C ARG A 90 1.43 -3.52 -6.61
N LEU A 91 2.02 -3.74 -7.79
CA LEU A 91 3.34 -4.33 -7.91
C LEU A 91 4.42 -3.42 -7.29
N GLU A 92 4.35 -2.11 -7.56
CA GLU A 92 5.25 -1.12 -6.97
C GLU A 92 5.10 -1.05 -5.44
N GLY A 93 3.86 -1.02 -4.93
CA GLY A 93 3.61 -1.10 -3.48
C GLY A 93 4.15 -2.38 -2.83
N MET A 94 4.03 -3.53 -3.50
CA MET A 94 4.58 -4.79 -3.02
C MET A 94 6.11 -4.84 -3.07
N LYS A 95 6.76 -4.25 -4.08
CA LYS A 95 8.22 -4.18 -4.18
C LYS A 95 8.81 -3.44 -2.98
N HIS A 96 8.21 -2.31 -2.61
CA HIS A 96 8.72 -1.50 -1.50
C HIS A 96 8.56 -2.24 -0.15
N ARG A 97 7.44 -2.95 0.04
CA ARG A 97 7.22 -3.82 1.20
C ARG A 97 8.24 -4.98 1.28
N ARG A 98 8.79 -5.46 0.16
CA ARG A 98 9.86 -6.48 0.14
C ARG A 98 11.24 -5.90 0.48
N HIS A 99 11.52 -4.66 0.08
CA HIS A 99 12.79 -3.99 0.38
C HIS A 99 12.96 -3.61 1.87
N LEU A 100 11.87 -3.42 2.62
CA LEU A 100 11.90 -3.31 4.08
C LEU A 100 12.15 -4.64 4.81
N ASN A 101 12.20 -5.76 4.06
CA ASN A 101 12.26 -7.11 4.64
C ASN A 101 13.48 -7.99 4.28
N PRO A 102 14.71 -7.46 4.15
CA PRO A 102 15.91 -8.31 4.22
C PRO A 102 16.30 -8.63 5.67
N SER A 103 15.98 -7.77 6.66
CA SER A 103 16.45 -7.94 8.04
C SER A 103 15.58 -8.83 8.95
N ARG A 104 14.30 -9.11 8.64
CA ARG A 104 13.51 -10.08 9.44
C ARG A 104 13.66 -11.53 8.96
N LYS A 105 14.19 -11.78 7.76
CA LYS A 105 14.50 -13.15 7.32
C LYS A 105 15.65 -13.78 8.10
N ALA A 106 16.59 -12.98 8.61
CA ALA A 106 17.68 -13.48 9.47
C ALA A 106 17.21 -13.84 10.89
N ALA A 107 16.25 -13.09 11.46
CA ALA A 107 15.76 -13.33 12.82
C ALA A 107 14.81 -14.54 12.96
N SER A 108 14.22 -15.02 11.86
CA SER A 108 13.34 -16.20 11.86
C SER A 108 14.06 -17.51 11.53
N ALA A 109 15.38 -17.47 11.27
CA ALA A 109 16.16 -18.64 10.84
C ALA A 109 17.13 -19.15 11.92
N ILE A 110 17.03 -18.68 13.17
CA ILE A 110 17.88 -19.15 14.27
C ILE A 110 17.04 -19.49 15.50
N THR A 111 16.60 -20.74 15.57
CA THR A 111 16.52 -21.54 16.81
C THR A 111 16.34 -23.00 16.38
N PRO A 112 17.15 -23.94 16.89
CA PRO A 112 17.18 -24.25 18.33
C PRO A 112 18.60 -24.51 18.88
N THR A 113 18.69 -24.74 20.19
CA THR A 113 19.83 -25.31 20.93
C THR A 113 20.71 -24.29 21.67
N GLU A 114 20.29 -23.93 22.88
CA GLU A 114 20.98 -24.26 24.14
C GLU A 114 20.24 -23.58 25.31
N ALA A 115 19.46 -24.36 26.05
CA ALA A 115 19.11 -24.03 27.43
C ALA A 115 19.19 -25.34 28.24
N PRO A 116 19.90 -25.38 29.38
CA PRO A 116 20.22 -26.62 30.06
C PRO A 116 18.97 -27.24 30.69
N LEU A 117 18.89 -28.57 30.66
CA LEU A 117 17.83 -29.33 31.31
C LEU A 117 17.78 -29.00 32.82
N PRO A 118 16.58 -28.76 33.40
CA PRO A 118 16.43 -28.68 34.84
C PRO A 118 16.66 -30.05 35.48
N ILE A 119 17.53 -30.11 36.48
CA ILE A 119 17.72 -31.25 37.38
C ILE A 119 16.42 -31.42 38.16
N ASP A 120 15.64 -32.46 37.85
CA ASP A 120 14.46 -32.84 38.63
C ASP A 120 14.85 -33.98 39.58
N THR A 121 15.06 -33.60 40.84
CA THR A 121 15.15 -34.51 41.97
C THR A 121 13.78 -35.16 42.21
N LYS A 122 13.66 -36.48 41.98
CA LYS A 122 12.58 -37.28 42.56
C LYS A 122 13.14 -38.39 43.44
N LYS A 123 12.64 -38.37 44.68
CA LYS A 123 12.89 -39.24 45.83
C LYS A 123 11.95 -40.44 45.78
N VAL A 124 12.50 -41.66 45.78
CA VAL A 124 11.89 -42.96 46.18
C VAL A 124 13.12 -43.88 46.37
N GLU A 125 13.40 -44.57 47.47
CA GLU A 125 12.61 -45.16 48.56
C GLU A 125 13.53 -45.29 49.80
#